data_AF-A0A3M5V7B4-F1
#
_entry.id   AF-A0A3M5V7B4-F1
#
_cell.length_a   1.000
_cell.length_b   1.000
_cell.length_c   1.000
_cell.angle_alpha   90.00
_cell.angle_beta   90.00
_cell.angle_gamma   90.00
#
_symmetry.space_group_name_H-M   'P 1'
#
loop_
_entity.id
_entity.type
_entity.pdbx_description
1 polymer ?
#
loop_
_entity_poly.entity_id
_entity_poly.type
_entity_poly.pdbx_seq_one_letter_code
_entity_poly.pdbx_strand_id
1 'polypeptide(L)' 'MVAITQCHEGGVELDVYEAGSRLRGAGVLSGGGMTREAAFGKLHALLGAGLTIEEVRRLVELDLCGELR' A
#
# COMPACT_ATOMS: atom_id res chain seq x y z
N MET A 1 1.05 -7.01 -4.61
CA MET A 1 -0.37 -6.63 -4.42
C MET A 1 -0.43 -5.68 -3.24
N VAL A 2 -1.24 -4.62 -3.32
CA VAL A 2 -1.37 -3.61 -2.25
C VAL A 2 -2.83 -3.60 -1.78
N ALA A 3 -3.04 -3.67 -0.47
CA ALA A 3 -4.35 -3.62 0.14
C ALA A 3 -4.65 -2.21 0.69
N ILE A 4 -5.81 -1.66 0.32
CA ILE A 4 -6.36 -0.41 0.86
C ILE A 4 -7.75 -0.66 1.43
N THR A 5 -8.24 0.26 2.25
CA THR A 5 -9.53 0.08 2.92
C THR A 5 -10.68 0.32 1.93
N GLN A 6 -11.82 -0.34 2.17
CA GLN A 6 -13.06 -0.04 1.46
C GLN A 6 -13.89 1.05 2.15
N CYS A 7 -13.57 1.37 3.41
CA CYS A 7 -14.21 2.47 4.13
C CYS A 7 -13.84 3.82 3.50
N HIS A 8 -14.74 4.80 3.60
CA HIS A 8 -14.46 6.18 3.14
C HIS A 8 -13.42 6.88 4.01
N GLU A 9 -13.25 6.44 5.26
CA GLU A 9 -12.27 6.95 6.23
C GLU A 9 -11.60 5.78 6.96
N GLY A 10 -10.37 6.01 7.43
CA GLY A 10 -9.51 4.99 8.06
C GLY A 10 -8.53 4.34 7.07
N GLY A 11 -7.54 3.61 7.60
CA GLY A 11 -6.51 2.93 6.81
C GLY A 11 -6.54 1.41 6.98
N VAL A 12 -5.74 0.69 6.19
CA VAL A 12 -5.49 -0.74 6.42
C VAL A 12 -4.30 -0.88 7.36
N GLU A 13 -4.52 -1.50 8.51
CA GLU A 13 -3.44 -2.01 9.34
C GLU A 13 -3.40 -3.54 9.22
N LEU A 14 -2.43 -4.05 8.47
CA LEU A 14 -2.27 -5.48 8.25
C LEU A 14 -1.77 -6.22 9.51
N ASP A 15 -1.33 -5.52 10.54
CA ASP A 15 -0.75 -6.13 11.75
C ASP A 15 -1.74 -6.26 12.92
N VAL A 16 -2.97 -5.74 12.80
CA VAL A 16 -3.94 -5.68 13.91
C VAL A 16 -4.84 -6.93 13.99
N TYR A 17 -5.09 -7.60 12.86
CA TYR A 17 -6.02 -8.73 12.80
C TYR A 17 -5.40 -9.97 12.13
N GLU A 18 -5.87 -11.16 12.54
CA GLU A 18 -5.41 -12.45 12.00
C GLU A 18 -5.49 -12.52 10.47
N ALA A 19 -6.55 -11.95 9.88
CA ALA A 19 -6.72 -11.86 8.44
C ALA A 19 -5.64 -10.97 7.77
N GLY A 20 -5.27 -9.84 8.41
CA GLY A 20 -4.20 -8.96 7.94
C GLY A 20 -2.83 -9.64 8.00
N SER A 21 -2.56 -10.37 9.09
CA SER A 21 -1.31 -11.11 9.27
C SER A 21 -1.12 -12.19 8.18
N ARG A 22 -2.21 -12.90 7.82
CA ARG A 22 -2.21 -13.86 6.70
C ARG A 22 -1.94 -13.18 5.35
N LEU A 23 -2.52 -12.00 5.11
CA LEU A 23 -2.27 -11.21 3.89
C LEU A 23 -0.81 -10.76 3.80
N ARG A 24 -0.22 -10.29 4.91
CA ARG A 24 1.22 -9.96 4.97
C ARG A 24 2.08 -11.20 4.71
N GLY A 25 1.73 -12.35 5.29
CA GLY A 25 2.39 -13.64 5.02
C GLY A 25 2.30 -14.09 3.55
N ALA A 26 1.24 -13.70 2.84
CA ALA A 26 1.08 -13.91 1.40
C ALA A 26 1.79 -12.85 0.53
N GLY A 27 2.53 -11.91 1.14
CA GLY A 27 3.29 -10.88 0.43
C GLY A 27 2.48 -9.65 0.01
N VAL A 28 1.26 -9.48 0.53
CA VAL A 28 0.44 -8.26 0.35
C VAL A 28 1.02 -7.13 1.18
N LEU A 29 1.15 -5.94 0.58
CA LEU A 29 1.61 -4.74 1.24
C LEU A 29 0.43 -3.92 1.75
N SER A 30 0.62 -3.20 2.86
CA SER A 30 -0.38 -2.25 3.32
C SER A 30 -0.30 -0.96 2.52
N GLY A 31 -1.43 -0.47 2.05
CA GLY A 31 -1.57 0.88 1.52
C GLY A 31 -1.87 1.94 2.58
N GLY A 32 -1.91 1.57 3.87
CA GLY A 32 -2.17 2.49 4.99
C GLY A 32 -3.50 3.25 4.81
N GLY A 33 -3.51 4.55 5.16
CA GLY A 33 -4.63 5.47 4.92
C GLY A 33 -4.59 6.17 3.55
N MET A 34 -3.92 5.62 2.54
CA MET A 34 -4.02 6.16 1.17
C MET A 34 -5.48 6.15 0.69
N THR A 35 -5.87 7.22 -0.01
CA THR A 35 -7.08 7.19 -0.83
C THR A 35 -6.92 6.20 -1.99
N ARG A 36 -8.03 5.80 -2.61
CA ARG A 36 -8.01 4.87 -3.75
C ARG A 36 -7.21 5.44 -4.91
N GLU A 37 -7.38 6.74 -5.15
CA GLU A 37 -6.72 7.50 -6.20
C GLU A 37 -5.22 7.60 -5.93
N ALA A 38 -4.82 7.88 -4.68
CA ALA A 38 -3.41 7.93 -4.28
C ALA A 38 -2.72 6.56 -4.45
N ALA A 39 -3.35 5.50 -3.97
CA ALA A 39 -2.82 4.14 -4.12
C ALA A 39 -2.69 3.73 -5.59
N PHE A 40 -3.71 4.02 -6.41
CA PHE A 40 -3.69 3.73 -7.85
C PHE A 40 -2.60 4.51 -8.59
N GLY A 41 -2.51 5.83 -8.34
CA GLY A 41 -1.53 6.70 -8.98
C GLY A 41 -0.10 6.37 -8.58
N LYS A 42 0.15 6.13 -7.29
CA LYS A 42 1.46 5.73 -6.77
C LYS A 42 1.92 4.41 -7.37
N LEU A 43 1.04 3.40 -7.45
CA LEU A 43 1.38 2.12 -8.08
C LEU A 43 1.76 2.29 -9.55
N HIS A 44 0.97 3.04 -10.31
CA HIS A 44 1.23 3.29 -11.73
C HIS A 44 2.56 4.01 -11.93
N ALA A 45 2.82 5.06 -11.14
CA ALA A 45 4.07 5.80 -11.21
C ALA A 45 5.28 4.91 -10.91
N LEU A 46 5.23 4.10 -9.83
CA LEU A 46 6.34 3.24 -9.44
C LEU A 46 6.59 2.10 -10.44
N LEU A 47 5.53 1.47 -10.97
CA LEU A 47 5.65 0.42 -11.98
C LEU A 47 6.11 0.96 -13.34
N GLY A 48 5.75 2.20 -13.69
CA GLY A 48 6.20 2.88 -14.91
C GLY A 48 7.63 3.42 -14.84
N ALA A 49 8.23 3.53 -13.64
CA ALA A 49 9.54 4.12 -13.44
C ALA A 49 10.74 3.18 -13.68
N GLY A 50 10.49 1.92 -14.09
CA GLY A 50 11.57 0.94 -14.34
C GLY A 50 12.29 0.45 -13.09
N LEU A 51 11.65 0.57 -11.92
CA LEU A 51 12.19 0.15 -10.63
C LEU A 51 12.16 -1.38 -10.47
N THR A 52 13.06 -1.90 -9.65
CA THR A 52 12.97 -3.30 -9.19
C THR A 52 11.72 -3.50 -8.35
N ILE A 53 11.23 -4.74 -8.28
CA ILE A 53 10.07 -5.07 -7.44
C ILE A 53 10.36 -4.72 -5.98
N GLU A 54 11.57 -4.95 -5.49
CA GLU A 54 12.02 -4.63 -4.15
C GLU A 54 11.91 -3.12 -3.87
N GLU A 55 12.31 -2.28 -4.82
CA GLU A 55 12.16 -0.82 -4.73
C GLU A 55 10.70 -0.40 -4.74
N VAL A 56 9.87 -0.97 -5.62
CA VAL A 56 8.42 -0.70 -5.65
C VAL A 56 7.78 -1.07 -4.33
N ARG A 57 8.12 -2.25 -3.77
CA ARG A 57 7.59 -2.71 -2.48
C ARG A 57 7.96 -1.74 -1.36
N ARG A 58 9.23 -1.30 -1.32
CA ARG A 58 9.71 -0.33 -0.34
C ARG A 58 9.00 1.01 -0.48
N LEU A 59 8.89 1.54 -1.70
CA LEU A 59 8.36 2.87 -1.95
C LEU A 59 6.84 2.96 -1.76
N VAL A 60 6.10 1.87 -2.00
CA VAL A 60 4.66 1.80 -1.73
C VAL A 60 4.34 2.12 -0.27
N GLU A 61 5.16 1.63 0.68
CA GLU A 61 4.93 1.78 2.13
C GLU A 61 5.55 3.06 2.73
N LEU A 62 6.25 3.88 1.93
CA LEU A 62 6.84 5.16 2.39
C LEU A 62 5.97 6.36 1.99
N ASP A 63 5.75 7.30 2.91
CA ASP A 63 5.09 8.57 2.57
C ASP A 63 5.99 9.41 1.65
N LEU A 64 5.54 9.67 0.42
CA LEU A 64 6.32 10.38 -0.58
C LEU A 64 5.91 11.85 -0.72
N CYS A 65 4.62 12.15 -0.55
CA CYS A 65 4.06 13.48 -0.69
C CYS A 65 2.83 13.75 0.20
N GLY A 66 2.69 13.01 1.31
CA GLY A 66 1.60 13.15 2.27
C GLY A 66 0.39 12.26 1.96
N GLU A 67 0.58 11.24 1.12
CA GLU A 67 -0.47 10.31 0.71
C GLU A 67 -0.72 9.19 1.72
N LEU A 68 0.25 8.88 2.59
CA LEU A 68 0.12 7.89 3.65
C LEU A 68 -0.24 8.59 4.96
N ARG A 69 -1.52 8.56 5.33
CA ARG A 69 -2.03 9.02 6.64
C ARG A 69 -2.39 7.85 7.54
#